data_AF-A2RJW5-F1
#
_entry.id   AF-A2RJW5-F1
#
_cell.length_a   1.000
_cell.length_b   1.000
_cell.length_c   1.000
_cell.angle_alpha   90.00
_cell.angle_beta   90.00
_cell.angle_gamma   90.00
#
_symmetry.space_group_name_H-M   'P 1'
#
loop_
_entity.id
_entity.type
_entity.pdbx_description
1 polymer ?
#
loop_
_entity_poly.entity_id
_entity_poly.type
_entity_poly.pdbx_seq_one_letter_code
_entity_poly.pdbx_strand_id
1 'polypeptide(L)'
;MIDAVGILFPSKSKGTTYEKNSIQPAKIIIDTIVNSENQCLFISANDGPFFMNDYMKAKKEVEAYGQKCLKSRFVSVFPGIVYDASRKSSYFPARLLEPLVKIPIFSFLKSYRPIKRSQFAKEIHKIIEGKESSLTTRIK
;
A
#
# COMPACT_ATOMS: atom_id res chain seq x y z
N MET A 1 -11.08 10.87 1.31
CA MET A 1 -10.34 10.39 2.48
C MET A 1 -9.12 9.59 2.02
N ILE A 2 -7.98 9.72 2.69
CA ILE A 2 -6.77 8.94 2.39
C ILE A 2 -6.43 8.09 3.62
N ASP A 3 -6.44 6.78 3.47
CA ASP A 3 -6.05 5.84 4.53
C ASP A 3 -4.63 5.31 4.27
N ALA A 4 -3.70 5.75 5.11
CA ALA A 4 -2.32 5.30 5.16
C ALA A 4 -1.98 4.60 6.49
N VAL A 5 -2.99 4.20 7.27
CA VAL A 5 -2.82 3.53 8.56
C VAL A 5 -2.42 2.07 8.34
N GLY A 6 -1.47 1.60 9.16
CA GLY A 6 -1.11 0.21 9.20
C GLY A 6 0.25 -0.03 9.83
N ILE A 7 0.48 -1.29 10.21
CA ILE A 7 1.77 -1.76 10.72
C ILE A 7 2.42 -2.70 9.71
N LEU A 8 3.76 -2.67 9.66
CA LEU A 8 4.53 -3.58 8.81
C LEU A 8 4.67 -4.97 9.45
N PHE A 9 4.95 -5.00 10.76
CA PHE A 9 5.10 -6.23 11.53
C PHE A 9 4.34 -6.12 12.86
N PRO A 10 3.57 -7.14 13.26
CA PRO A 10 2.94 -7.20 14.56
C PRO A 10 3.98 -7.45 15.65
N SER A 11 3.62 -7.09 16.87
CA SER A 11 4.45 -7.24 18.07
C SER A 11 3.58 -7.68 19.23
N LYS A 12 3.86 -8.88 19.75
CA LYS A 12 3.18 -9.44 20.93
C LYS A 12 3.41 -8.57 22.17
N SER A 13 4.66 -8.12 22.40
CA SER A 13 5.00 -7.27 23.55
C SER A 13 4.29 -5.92 23.52
N LYS A 14 3.97 -5.39 22.34
CA LYS A 14 3.18 -4.17 22.16
C LYS A 14 1.67 -4.43 22.00
N GLY A 15 1.22 -5.68 22.07
CA GLY A 15 -0.17 -6.07 21.87
C GLY A 15 -0.75 -5.62 20.51
N THR A 16 0.08 -5.68 19.46
CA THR A 16 -0.28 -5.24 18.10
C THR A 16 -0.50 -6.43 17.16
N THR A 17 -1.54 -6.36 16.35
CA THR A 17 -1.91 -7.36 15.34
C THR A 17 -2.35 -6.66 14.06
N TYR A 18 -2.31 -7.34 12.91
CA TYR A 18 -2.84 -6.76 11.68
C TYR A 18 -4.34 -6.45 11.80
N GLU A 19 -5.09 -7.29 12.50
CA GLU A 19 -6.51 -7.07 12.75
C GLU A 19 -6.74 -5.73 13.49
N LYS A 20 -6.09 -5.57 14.66
CA LYS A 20 -6.28 -4.40 15.53
C LYS A 20 -5.71 -3.11 14.94
N ASN A 21 -4.61 -3.20 14.20
CA ASN A 21 -3.82 -2.02 13.82
C ASN A 21 -3.87 -1.68 12.33
N SER A 22 -4.43 -2.55 11.49
CA SER A 22 -4.55 -2.31 10.05
C SER A 22 -5.97 -2.55 9.54
N ILE A 23 -6.57 -3.72 9.82
CA ILE A 23 -7.86 -4.12 9.21
C ILE A 23 -9.03 -3.38 9.85
N GLN A 24 -9.20 -3.47 11.17
CA GLN A 24 -10.33 -2.84 11.87
C GLN A 24 -10.34 -1.32 11.69
N PRO A 25 -9.21 -0.59 11.85
CA PRO A 25 -9.21 0.85 11.60
C PRO A 25 -9.65 1.21 10.18
N ALA A 26 -9.18 0.47 9.17
CA ALA A 26 -9.57 0.72 7.79
C ALA A 26 -11.06 0.43 7.54
N LYS A 27 -11.61 -0.64 8.12
CA LYS A 27 -13.05 -0.94 8.06
C LYS A 27 -13.89 0.18 8.70
N ILE A 28 -13.50 0.64 9.90
CA ILE A 28 -14.18 1.77 10.58
C ILE A 28 -14.17 3.02 9.69
N ILE A 29 -13.03 3.33 9.07
CA ILE A 29 -12.89 4.44 8.12
C ILE A 29 -13.88 4.29 6.96
N ILE A 30 -13.91 3.11 6.32
CA ILE A 30 -14.78 2.80 5.18
C ILE A 30 -16.25 2.92 5.58
N ASP A 31 -16.63 2.38 6.72
CA ASP A 31 -18.01 2.38 7.22
C ASP A 31 -18.47 3.80 7.56
N THR A 32 -17.59 4.64 8.09
CA THR A 32 -17.89 6.03 8.42
C THR A 32 -18.27 6.85 7.18
N ILE A 33 -17.72 6.51 6.01
CA ILE A 33 -17.92 7.27 4.76
C ILE A 33 -18.85 6.55 3.76
N VAL A 34 -19.45 5.41 4.15
CA VAL A 34 -20.26 4.59 3.24
C VAL A 34 -21.43 5.35 2.64
N ASN A 35 -22.09 6.18 3.46
CA ASN A 35 -23.25 6.99 3.07
C ASN A 35 -22.88 8.39 2.56
N SER A 36 -21.58 8.68 2.40
CA SER A 36 -21.11 9.93 1.80
C SER A 36 -20.74 9.74 0.33
N GLU A 37 -20.67 10.84 -0.42
CA GLU A 37 -20.17 10.83 -1.80
C GLU A 37 -18.64 10.77 -1.89
N ASN A 38 -17.95 10.85 -0.75
CA ASN A 38 -16.50 10.90 -0.70
C ASN A 38 -15.87 9.61 -1.25
N GLN A 39 -14.75 9.79 -1.95
CA GLN A 39 -13.84 8.71 -2.30
C GLN A 39 -12.93 8.33 -1.12
N CYS A 40 -12.54 7.05 -1.08
CA CYS A 40 -11.56 6.49 -0.17
C CYS A 40 -10.34 6.01 -0.94
N LEU A 41 -9.19 6.64 -0.71
CA LEU A 41 -7.91 6.22 -1.25
C LEU A 41 -7.17 5.39 -0.21
N PHE A 42 -7.08 4.08 -0.41
CA PHE A 42 -6.43 3.15 0.51
C PHE A 42 -5.02 2.79 0.05
N ILE A 43 -4.04 3.03 0.91
CA ILE A 43 -2.64 2.65 0.65
C ILE A 43 -2.44 1.18 1.01
N SER A 44 -2.45 0.34 -0.03
CA SER A 44 -2.15 -1.09 0.05
C SER A 44 -0.65 -1.35 -0.19
N ALA A 45 -0.32 -2.47 -0.81
CA ALA A 45 1.02 -2.89 -1.22
C ALA A 45 0.92 -3.68 -2.53
N ASN A 46 1.89 -3.51 -3.43
CA ASN A 46 1.96 -4.25 -4.69
C ASN A 46 2.27 -5.72 -4.47
N ASP A 47 3.33 -5.98 -3.71
CA ASP A 47 3.82 -7.31 -3.40
C ASP A 47 4.70 -7.28 -2.14
N GLY A 48 5.01 -8.45 -1.61
CA GLY A 48 5.90 -8.62 -0.47
C GLY A 48 6.60 -9.97 -0.51
N PRO A 49 7.72 -10.12 0.22
CA PRO A 49 8.42 -11.39 0.33
C PRO A 49 7.55 -12.42 1.07
N PHE A 50 7.86 -13.72 0.92
CA PHE A 50 7.05 -14.81 1.47
C PHE A 50 6.75 -14.69 2.98
N PHE A 51 7.68 -14.15 3.77
CA PHE A 51 7.50 -13.95 5.22
C PHE A 51 6.53 -12.80 5.56
N MET A 52 6.10 -12.01 4.57
CA MET A 52 5.10 -10.96 4.69
C MET A 52 3.72 -11.39 4.15
N ASN A 53 3.48 -12.68 3.96
CA ASN A 53 2.19 -13.19 3.45
C ASN A 53 1.00 -12.72 4.29
N ASP A 54 1.10 -12.69 5.61
CA ASP A 54 -0.01 -12.25 6.47
C ASP A 54 -0.24 -10.74 6.39
N TYR A 55 0.82 -9.95 6.19
CA TYR A 55 0.69 -8.52 5.87
C TYR A 55 -0.06 -8.33 4.54
N MET A 56 0.30 -9.09 3.52
CA MET A 56 -0.37 -9.03 2.20
C MET A 56 -1.82 -9.47 2.27
N LYS A 57 -2.14 -10.51 3.06
CA LYS A 57 -3.52 -10.95 3.31
C LYS A 57 -4.35 -9.85 3.98
N ALA A 58 -3.81 -9.21 5.02
CA ALA A 58 -4.49 -8.13 5.72
C ALA A 58 -4.81 -6.96 4.79
N LYS A 59 -3.87 -6.58 3.91
CA LYS A 59 -4.11 -5.55 2.90
C LYS A 59 -5.18 -5.95 1.87
N LYS A 60 -5.11 -7.18 1.35
CA LYS A 60 -6.13 -7.73 0.42
C LYS A 60 -7.51 -7.84 1.03
N GLU A 61 -7.61 -8.10 2.33
CA GLU A 61 -8.89 -8.13 3.03
C GLU A 61 -9.55 -6.74 3.03
N VAL A 62 -8.78 -5.69 3.35
CA VAL A 62 -9.28 -4.32 3.30
C VAL A 62 -9.64 -3.91 1.87
N GLU A 63 -8.83 -4.33 0.88
CA GLU A 63 -9.16 -4.11 -0.54
C GLU A 63 -10.52 -4.69 -0.91
N ALA A 64 -10.75 -5.97 -0.59
CA ALA A 64 -12.00 -6.66 -0.87
C ALA A 64 -13.19 -6.01 -0.14
N TYR A 65 -12.99 -5.63 1.13
CA TYR A 65 -14.00 -4.97 1.93
C TYR A 65 -14.37 -3.59 1.38
N GLY A 66 -13.38 -2.74 1.12
CA GLY A 66 -13.58 -1.41 0.56
C GLY A 66 -14.24 -1.43 -0.81
N GLN A 67 -13.81 -2.34 -1.68
CA GLN A 67 -14.44 -2.55 -2.99
C GLN A 67 -15.90 -2.97 -2.87
N LYS A 68 -16.23 -3.84 -1.91
CA LYS A 68 -17.60 -4.27 -1.65
C LYS A 68 -18.47 -3.11 -1.15
N CYS A 69 -17.96 -2.29 -0.23
CA CYS A 69 -18.73 -1.25 0.43
C CYS A 69 -18.87 0.04 -0.41
N LEU A 70 -17.80 0.51 -1.05
CA LEU A 70 -17.78 1.81 -1.75
C LEU A 70 -17.71 1.70 -3.27
N LYS A 71 -17.53 0.49 -3.83
CA LYS A 71 -17.43 0.24 -5.28
C LYS A 71 -16.35 1.12 -5.92
N SER A 72 -16.68 1.86 -6.98
CA SER A 72 -15.75 2.76 -7.68
C SER A 72 -15.23 3.92 -6.83
N ARG A 73 -15.84 4.21 -5.68
CA ARG A 73 -15.34 5.22 -4.73
C ARG A 73 -14.18 4.70 -3.89
N PHE A 74 -13.91 3.39 -3.88
CA PHE A 74 -12.73 2.83 -3.23
C PHE A 74 -11.58 2.68 -4.23
N VAL A 75 -10.52 3.46 -4.03
CA VAL A 75 -9.33 3.44 -4.88
C VAL A 75 -8.18 2.82 -4.10
N SER A 76 -7.71 1.65 -4.55
CA SER A 76 -6.54 1.00 -3.98
C SER A 76 -5.25 1.49 -4.65
N VAL A 77 -4.26 1.82 -3.84
CA VAL A 77 -2.91 2.18 -4.30
C VAL A 77 -1.96 1.05 -3.98
N PHE A 78 -1.18 0.61 -4.96
CA PHE A 78 -0.27 -0.54 -4.89
C PHE A 78 1.20 -0.10 -5.00
N PRO A 79 1.75 0.60 -3.98
CA PRO A 79 3.17 0.86 -3.93
C PRO A 79 3.94 -0.40 -3.55
N GLY A 80 5.22 -0.46 -3.94
CA GLY A 80 6.15 -1.40 -3.34
C GLY A 80 6.84 -0.77 -2.13
N ILE A 81 8.17 -0.75 -2.14
CA ILE A 81 8.94 -0.11 -1.07
C ILE A 81 8.96 1.41 -1.27
N VAL A 82 8.15 2.14 -0.50
CA VAL A 82 8.23 3.60 -0.40
C VAL A 82 9.43 3.98 0.47
N TYR A 83 10.41 4.66 -0.12
CA TYR A 83 11.69 4.92 0.54
C TYR A 83 12.07 6.41 0.55
N ASP A 84 12.78 6.81 1.60
CA ASP A 84 13.26 8.17 1.84
C ASP A 84 14.52 8.10 2.72
N ALA A 85 15.47 9.02 2.55
CA ALA A 85 16.71 9.02 3.33
C ALA A 85 16.45 9.18 4.84
N SER A 86 15.33 9.82 5.23
CA SER A 86 14.92 9.93 6.63
C SER A 86 14.49 8.59 7.26
N ARG A 87 14.16 7.58 6.45
CA ARG A 87 13.73 6.25 6.92
C ARG A 87 14.69 5.17 6.43
N LYS A 88 15.81 5.03 7.16
CA LYS A 88 16.88 4.07 6.86
C LYS A 88 16.38 2.64 6.59
N SER A 89 15.36 2.19 7.33
CA SER A 89 14.78 0.84 7.21
C SER A 89 14.22 0.53 5.82
N SER A 90 13.68 1.51 5.09
CA SER A 90 13.22 1.33 3.71
C SER A 90 14.22 1.87 2.68
N TYR A 91 15.07 2.82 3.06
CA TYR A 91 16.09 3.40 2.18
C TYR A 91 17.09 2.37 1.64
N PHE A 92 17.76 1.62 2.52
CA PHE A 92 18.82 0.71 2.09
C PHE A 92 18.30 -0.45 1.22
N PRO A 93 17.22 -1.15 1.59
CA PRO A 93 16.67 -2.21 0.73
C PRO A 93 16.25 -1.68 -0.64
N ALA A 94 15.60 -0.50 -0.70
CA ALA A 94 15.18 0.07 -1.97
C ALA A 94 16.36 0.46 -2.87
N ARG A 95 17.42 1.05 -2.31
CA ARG A 95 18.63 1.42 -3.06
C ARG A 95 19.37 0.22 -3.64
N LEU A 96 19.34 -0.93 -2.95
CA LEU A 96 19.85 -2.19 -3.47
C LEU A 96 18.95 -2.76 -4.58
N LEU A 97 17.63 -2.65 -4.44
CA LEU A 97 16.67 -3.17 -5.41
C LEU A 97 16.58 -2.35 -6.71
N GLU A 98 16.70 -1.03 -6.66
CA GLU A 98 16.58 -0.12 -7.81
C GLU A 98 17.40 -0.52 -9.06
N PRO A 99 18.69 -0.88 -8.95
CA PRO A 99 19.45 -1.37 -10.10
C PRO A 99 19.04 -2.79 -10.51
N LEU A 100 18.75 -3.66 -9.54
CA LEU A 100 18.44 -5.08 -9.79
C LEU A 100 17.16 -5.25 -10.62
N VAL A 101 16.11 -4.46 -10.35
CA VAL A 101 14.84 -4.55 -11.09
C VAL A 101 14.94 -4.19 -12.58
N LYS A 102 16.05 -3.57 -13.00
CA LYS A 102 16.31 -3.23 -14.41
C LYS A 102 16.94 -4.38 -15.19
N ILE A 103 17.48 -5.38 -14.51
CA ILE A 103 18.15 -6.52 -15.14
C ILE A 103 17.07 -7.57 -15.48
N PRO A 104 16.98 -8.05 -16.75
CA PRO A 104 15.91 -8.95 -17.18
C PRO A 104 15.79 -10.25 -16.37
N ILE A 105 16.91 -10.84 -15.93
CA ILE A 105 16.93 -12.07 -15.12
C ILE A 105 16.27 -11.88 -13.74
N PHE A 106 16.21 -10.64 -13.24
CA PHE A 106 15.57 -10.27 -11.98
C PHE A 106 14.21 -9.58 -12.21
N SER A 107 13.53 -9.88 -13.31
CA SER A 107 12.22 -9.31 -13.64
C SER A 107 11.18 -9.53 -12.55
N PHE A 108 11.24 -10.66 -11.83
CA PHE A 108 10.38 -10.94 -10.66
C PHE A 108 10.53 -9.90 -9.54
N LEU A 109 11.68 -9.21 -9.44
CA LEU A 109 11.87 -8.16 -8.43
C LEU A 109 11.09 -6.88 -8.74
N LYS A 110 10.58 -6.72 -9.97
CA LYS A 110 9.80 -5.53 -10.37
C LYS A 110 8.55 -5.37 -9.52
N SER A 111 7.99 -6.47 -8.99
CA SER A 111 6.84 -6.45 -8.09
C SER A 111 7.12 -5.73 -6.76
N TYR A 112 8.38 -5.67 -6.30
CA TYR A 112 8.76 -4.91 -5.11
C TYR A 112 8.76 -3.39 -5.31
N ARG A 113 8.62 -2.95 -6.57
CA ARG A 113 8.27 -1.59 -7.00
C ARG A 113 8.83 -0.48 -6.09
N PRO A 114 10.16 -0.34 -5.97
CA PRO A 114 10.76 0.69 -5.15
C PRO A 114 10.36 2.07 -5.69
N ILE A 115 9.92 2.96 -4.81
CA ILE A 115 9.47 4.32 -5.17
C ILE A 115 9.92 5.33 -4.12
N LYS A 116 10.51 6.45 -4.58
CA LYS A 116 10.85 7.56 -3.69
C LYS A 116 9.59 8.14 -3.07
N ARG A 117 9.62 8.49 -1.78
CA ARG A 117 8.49 9.12 -1.08
C ARG A 117 7.95 10.36 -1.80
N SER A 118 8.84 11.18 -2.36
CA SER A 118 8.45 12.37 -3.15
C SER A 118 7.72 12.01 -4.44
N GLN A 119 8.14 10.96 -5.14
CA GLN A 119 7.44 10.48 -6.33
C GLN A 119 6.11 9.84 -5.95
N PHE A 120 6.07 9.06 -4.87
CA PHE A 120 4.83 8.49 -4.34
C PHE A 120 3.80 9.59 -4.03
N ALA A 121 4.20 10.66 -3.36
CA ALA A 121 3.32 11.80 -3.09
C ALA A 121 2.77 12.45 -4.38
N LYS A 122 3.59 12.59 -5.43
CA LYS A 122 3.14 13.08 -6.74
C LYS A 122 2.11 12.16 -7.39
N GLU A 123 2.31 10.85 -7.30
CA GLU A 123 1.35 9.87 -7.82
C GLU A 123 0.04 9.88 -7.03
N ILE A 124 0.08 10.01 -5.70
CA ILE A 124 -1.12 10.18 -4.87
C ILE A 124 -1.88 11.45 -5.29
N HIS A 125 -1.18 12.55 -5.50
CA HIS A 125 -1.81 13.80 -5.95
C HIS A 125 -2.51 13.63 -7.31
N LYS A 126 -1.87 12.97 -8.29
CA LYS A 126 -2.51 12.65 -9.58
C LYS A 126 -3.80 11.85 -9.41
N ILE A 127 -3.78 10.82 -8.55
CA ILE A 127 -4.96 9.98 -8.32
C ILE A 127 -6.12 10.79 -7.73
N ILE A 128 -5.82 11.70 -6.79
CA ILE A 128 -6.83 12.59 -6.19
C ILE A 128 -7.43 13.54 -7.23
N GLU A 129 -6.63 13.99 -8.21
CA GLU A 129 -7.10 14.81 -9.34
C GLU A 129 -7.85 13.99 -10.42
N GLY A 130 -8.06 12.68 -10.22
CA GLY A 130 -8.70 11.80 -11.20
C GLY A 130 -7.82 11.46 -12.41
N LYS A 131 -6.51 11.73 -12.34
CA LYS A 131 -5.55 11.40 -13.40
C LYS A 131 -5.08 9.96 -13.25
N GLU A 132 -4.68 9.36 -14.37
CA GLU A 132 -4.08 8.03 -14.36
C GLU A 132 -2.77 8.00 -13.57
N SER A 133 -2.58 6.92 -12.81
CA SER A 133 -1.34 6.61 -12.13
C SER A 133 -1.03 5.14 -12.30
N SER A 134 0.25 4.83 -12.52
CA SER A 134 0.68 3.43 -12.52
C SER A 134 0.37 2.74 -11.19
N LEU A 135 0.25 3.48 -10.06
CA LEU A 135 0.06 2.90 -8.73
C LEU A 135 -1.35 2.33 -8.51
N THR A 136 -2.33 2.56 -9.39
CA THR A 136 -3.68 1.99 -9.28
C THR A 136 -3.78 0.57 -9.85
N THR A 137 -2.67 0.01 -10.35
CA THR A 137 -2.58 -1.37 -10.86
C THR A 137 -1.41 -2.12 -10.22
N ARG A 138 -1.59 -3.43 -10.05
CA ARG A 138 -0.51 -4.32 -9.57
C ARG A 138 0.44 -4.68 -10.71
N ILE A 139 1.74 -4.68 -10.42
CA ILE A 139 2.77 -5.27 -11.27
C ILE A 139 2.90 -6.74 -10.90
N LYS A 140 2.83 -7.62 -11.90
CA LYS A 140 3.10 -9.06 -11.79
C LYS A 140 4.55 -9.37 -12.13
#